data_AF-K0WA30-F1
#
_entry.id   AF-K0WA30-F1
#
_cell.length_a   1.000
_cell.length_b   1.000
_cell.length_c   1.000
_cell.angle_alpha   90.00
_cell.angle_beta   90.00
_cell.angle_gamma   90.00
#
_symmetry.space_group_name_H-M   'P 1'
#
loop_
_entity.id
_entity.type
_entity.pdbx_description
1 polymer ?
#
loop_
_entity_poly.entity_id
_entity_poly.type
_entity_poly.pdbx_seq_one_letter_code
_entity_poly.pdbx_strand_id
1 'polypeptide(L)'
;MGRIAGPVRDPWKSQVSQRRREKERLNSWIPLPIVHPPAKRRQMALLWYIARFFTDGMMIGMKGWPPLTPDMRVLLAKKQLSLARCQACRNQVKVTQVGIEALSDAIPSYQDKHYIILATHTRSVR
;
A
#
# COMPACT_ATOMS: atom_id res chain seq x y z
N MET A 1 -38.72 -43.90 -34.17
CA MET A 1 -37.98 -42.64 -34.42
C MET A 1 -37.41 -42.13 -33.09
N GLY A 2 -36.30 -42.70 -32.61
CA GLY A 2 -35.68 -42.32 -31.34
C GLY A 2 -34.80 -41.09 -31.51
N ARG A 3 -35.07 -40.01 -30.76
CA ARG A 3 -34.20 -38.81 -30.74
C ARG A 3 -32.97 -39.12 -29.90
N ILE A 4 -31.81 -39.23 -30.56
CA ILE A 4 -30.51 -39.36 -29.91
C ILE A 4 -30.22 -38.03 -29.20
N ALA A 5 -30.21 -38.04 -27.87
CA ALA A 5 -29.78 -36.91 -27.07
C ALA A 5 -28.31 -36.61 -27.41
N GLY A 6 -28.03 -35.45 -27.99
CA GLY A 6 -26.67 -35.00 -28.29
C GLY A 6 -25.82 -34.91 -27.01
N PRO A 7 -24.49 -34.96 -27.11
CA PRO A 7 -23.61 -35.03 -25.96
C PRO A 7 -23.81 -33.81 -25.07
N VAL A 8 -24.22 -34.06 -23.83
CA VAL A 8 -24.31 -33.06 -22.77
C VAL A 8 -22.93 -32.43 -22.62
N ARG A 9 -22.80 -31.13 -22.93
CA ARG A 9 -21.56 -30.39 -22.73
C ARG A 9 -21.24 -30.41 -21.24
N ASP A 10 -20.31 -31.27 -20.87
CA ASP A 10 -19.76 -31.43 -19.54
C ASP A 10 -19.32 -30.07 -18.96
N PRO A 11 -20.06 -29.49 -18.00
CA PRO A 11 -19.77 -28.16 -17.43
C PRO A 11 -18.39 -28.12 -16.77
N TRP A 12 -17.90 -29.29 -16.33
CA TRP A 12 -16.63 -29.46 -15.64
C TRP A 12 -15.44 -29.10 -16.54
N LYS A 13 -15.46 -29.45 -17.83
CA LYS A 13 -14.35 -29.15 -18.76
C LYS A 13 -14.23 -27.65 -18.99
N SER A 14 -15.36 -26.96 -19.12
CA SER A 14 -15.41 -25.50 -19.25
C SER A 14 -14.91 -24.81 -17.98
N GLN A 15 -15.36 -25.26 -16.80
CA GLN A 15 -14.90 -24.71 -15.51
C GLN A 15 -13.40 -24.92 -15.27
N VAL A 16 -12.86 -26.10 -15.60
CA VAL A 16 -11.41 -26.38 -15.48
C VAL A 16 -10.60 -25.51 -16.44
N SER A 17 -11.09 -25.32 -17.67
CA SER A 17 -10.44 -24.44 -18.66
C SER A 17 -10.43 -22.98 -18.20
N GLN A 18 -11.52 -22.52 -17.60
CA GLN A 18 -11.66 -21.17 -17.06
C GLN A 18 -10.73 -20.97 -15.85
N ARG A 19 -10.65 -21.95 -14.93
CA ARG A 19 -9.70 -21.94 -13.81
C ARG A 19 -8.25 -21.97 -14.27
N ARG A 20 -7.92 -22.71 -15.35
CA ARG A 20 -6.55 -22.73 -15.92
C ARG A 20 -6.19 -21.36 -16.50
N ARG A 21 -7.10 -20.72 -17.24
CA ARG A 21 -6.89 -19.35 -17.77
C ARG A 21 -6.76 -18.32 -16.66
N GLU A 22 -7.57 -18.40 -15.61
CA GLU A 22 -7.42 -17.52 -14.44
C GLU A 22 -6.10 -17.75 -13.71
N LYS A 23 -5.68 -19.01 -13.55
CA LYS A 23 -4.39 -19.37 -12.94
C LYS A 23 -3.21 -18.92 -13.79
N GLU A 24 -3.28 -19.02 -15.11
CA GLU A 24 -2.27 -18.47 -16.04
C GLU A 24 -2.25 -16.92 -15.99
N ARG A 25 -3.42 -16.28 -15.93
CA ARG A 25 -3.54 -14.83 -15.75
C ARG A 25 -2.97 -14.35 -14.41
N LEU A 26 -3.03 -15.19 -13.38
CA LEU A 26 -2.45 -14.92 -12.05
C LEU A 26 -0.96 -15.27 -11.99
N ASN A 27 -0.52 -16.32 -12.69
CA ASN A 27 0.88 -16.74 -12.74
C ASN A 27 1.78 -15.80 -13.57
N SER A 28 1.22 -14.97 -14.45
CA SER A 28 1.98 -13.88 -15.09
C SER A 28 2.31 -12.73 -14.12
N TRP A 29 1.64 -12.70 -12.96
CA TRP A 29 2.00 -11.88 -11.81
C TRP A 29 2.93 -12.68 -10.92
N ILE A 30 4.19 -12.85 -11.34
CA ILE A 30 5.25 -13.21 -10.40
C ILE A 30 5.40 -11.99 -9.50
N PRO A 31 5.06 -12.05 -8.19
CA PRO A 31 5.43 -10.98 -7.30
C PRO A 31 6.96 -10.99 -7.27
N LEU A 32 7.58 -10.07 -8.00
CA LEU A 32 8.98 -9.74 -7.80
C LEU A 32 9.17 -9.63 -6.29
N PRO A 33 10.22 -10.24 -5.70
CA PRO A 33 10.46 -10.14 -4.28
C PRO A 33 10.36 -8.66 -3.94
N ILE A 34 9.51 -8.33 -2.96
CA ILE A 34 9.32 -6.95 -2.54
C ILE A 34 10.67 -6.53 -1.95
N VAL A 35 11.57 -6.05 -2.81
CA VAL A 35 12.88 -5.55 -2.41
C VAL A 35 12.55 -4.32 -1.58
N HIS A 36 12.71 -4.45 -0.26
CA HIS A 36 12.51 -3.35 0.65
C HIS A 36 13.38 -2.19 0.17
N PRO A 37 12.80 -1.04 -0.21
CA PRO A 37 13.60 0.06 -0.71
C PRO A 37 14.59 0.49 0.38
N PRO A 38 15.75 1.07 0.00
CA PRO A 38 16.64 1.69 0.96
C PRO A 38 15.90 2.67 1.88
N ALA A 39 16.34 2.81 3.13
CA ALA A 39 15.62 3.58 4.15
C ALA A 39 15.27 5.00 3.70
N LYS A 40 16.18 5.70 3.01
CA LYS A 40 15.94 7.04 2.46
C LYS A 40 14.78 7.07 1.45
N ARG A 41 14.70 6.09 0.55
CA ARG A 41 13.61 5.98 -0.44
C ARG A 41 12.29 5.64 0.22
N ARG A 42 12.29 4.75 1.21
CA ARG A 42 11.11 4.45 2.04
C ARG A 42 10.60 5.69 2.79
N GLN A 43 11.49 6.46 3.38
CA GLN A 43 11.13 7.70 4.10
C GLN A 43 10.46 8.71 3.17
N MET A 44 11.00 8.91 1.96
CA MET A 44 10.38 9.81 0.98
C MET A 44 9.05 9.28 0.45
N ALA A 45 8.94 7.98 0.21
CA ALA A 45 7.66 7.37 -0.17
C ALA A 45 6.61 7.52 0.94
N LEU A 46 6.98 7.34 2.21
CA LEU A 46 6.11 7.56 3.36
C LEU A 46 5.68 9.01 3.48
N LEU A 47 6.63 9.95 3.32
CA LEU A 47 6.35 11.38 3.35
C LEU A 47 5.36 11.77 2.25
N TRP A 48 5.57 11.26 1.03
CA TRP A 48 4.65 11.44 -0.09
C TRP A 48 3.28 10.85 0.19
N TYR A 49 3.22 9.65 0.76
CA TYR A 49 1.96 8.98 1.08
C TYR A 49 1.14 9.80 2.08
N ILE A 50 1.77 10.29 3.15
CA ILE A 50 1.09 11.13 4.15
C ILE A 50 0.62 12.44 3.50
N ALA A 51 1.48 13.12 2.74
CA ALA A 51 1.13 14.36 2.05
C ALA A 51 -0.03 14.19 1.06
N ARG A 52 -0.08 13.05 0.35
CA ARG A 52 -1.05 12.80 -0.71
C ARG A 52 -2.44 12.45 -0.18
N PHE A 53 -2.51 11.67 0.90
CA PHE A 53 -3.77 11.09 1.37
C PHE A 53 -4.29 11.68 2.69
N PHE A 54 -3.47 12.43 3.43
CA PHE A 54 -3.81 12.95 4.76
C PHE A 54 -3.49 14.45 4.87
N THR A 55 -4.28 15.28 4.18
CA THR A 55 -4.11 16.75 4.14
C THR A 55 -4.13 17.38 5.53
N ASP A 56 -5.03 16.92 6.39
CA ASP A 56 -5.19 17.43 7.75
C ASP A 56 -4.25 16.75 8.76
N GLY A 57 -3.51 15.73 8.33
CA GLY A 57 -2.63 14.91 9.14
C GLY A 57 -3.16 13.50 9.39
N MET A 58 -2.24 12.54 9.52
CA MET A 58 -2.54 11.13 9.72
C MET A 58 -2.54 10.77 11.20
N MET A 59 -3.59 10.10 11.66
CA MET A 59 -3.65 9.58 13.02
C MET A 59 -2.67 8.42 13.23
N ILE A 60 -2.07 8.35 14.42
CA ILE A 60 -1.13 7.27 14.78
C ILE A 60 -1.38 6.72 16.19
N GLY A 61 -1.01 5.46 16.40
CA GLY A 61 -1.01 4.83 17.73
C GLY A 61 -2.40 4.52 18.30
N MET A 62 -3.44 4.47 17.46
CA MET A 62 -4.79 4.07 17.83
C MET A 62 -5.16 2.74 17.16
N LYS A 63 -6.18 2.04 17.67
CA LYS A 63 -6.69 0.80 17.05
C LYS A 63 -7.08 1.09 15.58
N GLY A 64 -6.56 0.29 14.65
CA GLY A 64 -6.78 0.46 13.20
C GLY A 64 -5.89 1.51 12.53
N TRP A 65 -5.04 2.22 13.28
CA TRP A 65 -4.07 3.17 12.75
C TRP A 65 -2.64 2.67 12.96
N PRO A 66 -1.68 3.04 12.09
CA PRO A 66 -0.31 2.60 12.22
C PRO A 66 0.32 3.14 13.52
N PRO A 67 1.19 2.37 14.19
CA PRO A 67 2.00 2.87 15.28
C PRO A 67 3.06 3.86 14.76
N LEU A 68 3.69 4.60 15.67
CA LEU A 68 4.82 5.48 15.33
C LEU A 68 6.02 4.64 14.86
N THR A 69 6.25 4.58 13.54
CA THR A 69 7.30 3.74 12.94
C THR A 69 8.69 4.40 13.03
N PRO A 70 9.79 3.62 12.91
CA PRO A 70 11.14 4.18 12.86
C PRO A 70 11.33 5.22 11.74
N ASP A 71 10.75 4.99 10.57
CA ASP A 71 10.81 5.95 9.46
C ASP A 71 10.11 7.26 9.81
N MET A 72 8.96 7.23 10.50
CA MET A 72 8.31 8.43 11.01
C MET A 72 9.17 9.17 12.01
N ARG A 73 9.84 8.47 12.93
CA ARG A 73 10.74 9.09 13.91
C ARG A 73 11.89 9.85 13.24
N VAL A 74 12.46 9.28 12.17
CA VAL A 74 13.49 9.96 11.39
C VAL A 74 12.94 11.20 10.69
N LEU A 75 11.75 11.10 10.08
CA LEU A 75 11.10 12.25 9.42
C LEU A 75 10.73 13.36 10.43
N LEU A 76 10.33 13.01 11.65
CA LEU A 76 10.11 13.94 12.75
C LEU A 76 11.42 14.62 13.19
N ALA A 77 12.51 13.86 13.33
CA ALA A 77 13.83 14.41 13.66
C ALA A 77 14.34 15.38 12.59
N LYS A 78 14.04 15.12 11.32
CA LYS A 78 14.33 16.00 10.18
C LYS A 78 13.38 17.19 10.05
N LYS A 79 12.40 17.34 10.96
CA LYS A 79 11.34 18.36 10.90
C LYS A 79 10.50 18.32 9.62
N GLN A 80 10.50 17.21 8.89
CA GLN A 80 9.68 16.99 7.69
C GLN A 80 8.25 16.56 8.04
N LEU A 81 8.10 15.94 9.22
CA LEU A 81 6.82 15.73 9.88
C LEU A 81 6.76 16.55 11.16
N SER A 82 5.56 16.93 11.56
CA SER A 82 5.24 17.40 12.92
C SER A 82 4.33 16.38 13.60
N LEU A 83 4.51 16.21 14.90
CA LEU A 83 3.66 15.39 15.75
C LEU A 83 2.86 16.31 16.66
N ALA A 84 1.54 16.25 16.56
CA ALA A 84 0.62 17.02 17.38
C ALA A 84 -0.35 16.09 18.11
N ARG A 85 -0.81 16.53 19.28
CA ARG A 85 -1.88 15.88 20.02
C ARG A 85 -3.20 16.54 19.65
N CYS A 86 -4.09 15.84 18.95
CA CYS A 86 -5.39 16.39 18.58
C CYS A 86 -6.42 16.31 19.71
N GLN A 87 -6.42 15.22 20.48
CA GLN A 87 -7.36 14.99 21.58
C GLN A 87 -6.70 14.16 22.68
N ALA A 88 -7.40 13.95 23.80
CA ALA A 88 -6.97 13.02 24.83
C ALA A 88 -6.65 11.65 24.20
N CYS A 89 -5.39 11.24 24.33
CA CYS A 89 -4.84 9.99 23.78
C CYS A 89 -4.79 9.86 22.24
N ARG A 90 -4.96 10.97 21.50
CA ARG A 90 -4.95 10.96 20.03
C ARG A 90 -3.77 11.76 19.48
N ASN A 91 -2.84 11.06 18.85
CA ASN A 91 -1.66 11.64 18.21
C ASN A 91 -1.85 11.67 16.69
N GLN A 92 -1.45 12.77 16.08
CA GLN A 92 -1.54 13.00 14.65
C GLN A 92 -0.18 13.46 14.12
N VAL A 93 0.24 12.92 12.99
CA VAL A 93 1.42 13.38 12.25
C VAL A 93 0.99 14.17 11.02
N LYS A 94 1.59 15.34 10.82
CA LYS A 94 1.31 16.20 9.66
C LYS A 94 2.60 16.49 8.91
N VAL A 95 2.51 16.63 7.58
CA VAL A 95 3.65 17.06 6.77
C VAL A 95 3.85 18.55 6.97
N THR A 96 5.09 18.95 7.26
CA THR A 96 5.46 20.36 7.42
C THR A 96 5.83 20.97 6.07
N GLN A 97 5.99 22.30 6.03
CA GLN A 97 6.49 22.99 4.84
C GLN A 97 7.85 22.44 4.38
N VAL A 98 8.77 22.18 5.31
CA VAL A 98 10.08 21.54 5.04
C VAL A 98 9.91 20.14 4.42
N GLY A 99 8.87 19.40 4.83
CA GLY A 99 8.54 18.11 4.24
C GLY A 99 8.01 18.24 2.80
N ILE A 100 7.21 19.27 2.52
CA ILE A 100 6.71 19.54 1.15
C ILE A 100 7.88 19.95 0.23
N GLU A 101 8.78 20.80 0.69
CA GLU A 101 10.00 21.19 -0.04
C GLU A 101 10.87 19.96 -0.34
N ALA A 102 11.11 19.11 0.66
CA ALA A 102 11.86 17.88 0.47
C ALA A 102 11.23 16.92 -0.55
N LEU A 103 9.89 16.91 -0.67
CA LEU A 103 9.19 16.14 -1.71
C LEU A 103 9.34 16.76 -3.10
N SER A 104 9.45 18.09 -3.20
CA SER A 104 9.73 18.77 -4.46
C SER A 104 11.12 18.44 -4.97
N ASP A 105 12.11 18.35 -4.07
CA ASP A 105 13.49 18.04 -4.42
C ASP A 105 13.69 16.56 -4.76
N ALA A 106 12.95 15.68 -4.10
CA ALA A 106 13.14 14.23 -4.19
C ALA A 106 11.81 13.47 -4.31
N ILE A 107 11.21 13.54 -5.50
CA ILE A 107 9.96 12.83 -5.80
C ILE A 107 10.20 11.30 -5.78
N PRO A 108 9.43 10.54 -4.99
CA PRO A 108 9.57 9.09 -4.94
C PRO A 108 9.24 8.43 -6.29
N SER A 109 9.98 7.38 -6.63
CA SER A 109 9.72 6.58 -7.83
C SER A 109 8.34 5.88 -7.74
N TYR A 110 7.78 5.51 -8.89
CA TYR A 110 6.50 4.78 -8.94
C TYR A 110 6.53 3.48 -8.14
N GLN A 111 7.66 2.75 -8.19
CA GLN A 111 7.86 1.51 -7.45
C GLN A 111 7.83 1.75 -5.93
N ASP A 112 8.45 2.83 -5.44
CA ASP A 112 8.45 3.16 -4.00
C ASP A 112 7.05 3.58 -3.51
N LYS A 113 6.31 4.32 -4.35
CA LYS A 113 4.92 4.70 -4.09
C LYS A 113 4.02 3.46 -3.98
N HIS A 114 4.18 2.51 -4.91
CA HIS A 114 3.43 1.26 -4.87
C HIS A 114 3.80 0.41 -3.64
N TYR A 115 5.10 0.31 -3.33
CA TYR A 115 5.59 -0.37 -2.14
C TYR A 115 4.95 0.19 -0.86
N ILE A 116 4.95 1.52 -0.66
CA ILE A 116 4.45 2.10 0.58
C ILE A 116 2.94 1.92 0.73
N ILE A 117 2.18 2.03 -0.36
CA ILE A 117 0.74 1.76 -0.38
C ILE A 117 0.48 0.31 0.03
N LEU A 118 1.17 -0.66 -0.58
CA LEU A 118 1.00 -2.07 -0.20
C LEU A 118 1.39 -2.31 1.26
N ALA A 119 2.49 -1.73 1.73
CA ALA A 119 2.99 -1.90 3.09
C ALA A 119 2.06 -1.29 4.16
N THR A 120 1.36 -0.20 3.83
CA THR A 120 0.38 0.42 4.75
C THR A 120 -0.96 -0.29 4.71
N HIS A 121 -1.43 -0.78 3.56
CA HIS A 121 -2.70 -1.48 3.44
C HIS A 121 -2.67 -2.93 3.97
N THR A 122 -1.58 -3.66 3.77
CA THR A 122 -1.48 -5.06 4.24
C THR A 122 -1.44 -5.22 5.76
N ARG A 123 -1.09 -4.16 6.49
CA ARG A 123 -1.12 -4.16 7.97
C ARG A 123 -2.49 -3.85 8.58
N SER A 124 -3.45 -3.38 7.79
CA SER A 124 -4.81 -3.12 8.25
C SER A 124 -5.75 -4.34 8.17
N VAL A 125 -5.26 -5.49 7.69
CA VAL A 125 -6.04 -6.72 7.47
C VAL A 125 -5.53 -7.90 8.30
N ARG A 126 -4.89 -7.66 9.46
CA ARG A 126 -4.52 -8.71 10.41
C ARG A 126 -4.98 -8.37 11.82
#